data_AF-A0A1Q7Q113-F1
#
_entry.id   AF-A0A1Q7Q113-F1
#
_cell.length_a   1.000
_cell.length_b   1.000
_cell.length_c   1.000
_cell.angle_alpha   90.00
_cell.angle_beta   90.00
_cell.angle_gamma   90.00
#
_symmetry.space_group_name_H-M   'P 1'
#
loop_
_entity.id
_entity.type
_entity.pdbx_description
1 polymer ?
#
loop_
_entity_poly.entity_id
_entity_poly.type
_entity_poly.pdbx_seq_one_letter_code
_entity_poly.pdbx_strand_id
1 'polypeptide(L)'
;FYARLEQGRGARPSELTVDAIALALRLTHDERDHLFRLAGHKAPPSTGRSDVLSAGMVRLLDHLDAPAQIISDLGVTLRQNALARAISGVQTCRTGLARSMMYRWFIGSEERRRVPTEDHTHHSRRYVAHLRAIHSRSAAPGEARTLVDELYGRSREFAQLWDQHEVALIMNWQRRMCHPAVGQIAFDSEVLALQNRTEVLLVFTAAPDSDDAERLAFLSAFARKNGPRR
;
A
#
# COMPACT_ATOMS: atom_id res chain seq x y z
N PHE A 1 12.79 7.26 38.57
CA PHE A 1 12.55 6.16 37.61
C PHE A 1 13.62 6.16 36.52
N TYR A 2 13.81 7.28 35.79
CA TYR A 2 14.86 7.48 34.77
C TYR A 2 16.28 7.06 35.22
N ALA A 3 16.72 7.51 36.40
CA ALA A 3 18.06 7.22 36.93
C ALA A 3 18.35 5.72 37.23
N ARG A 4 17.34 4.87 37.38
CA ARG A 4 17.54 3.42 37.59
C ARG A 4 17.73 2.66 36.26
N LEU A 5 17.17 3.20 35.19
CA LEU A 5 17.24 2.64 33.84
C LEU A 5 18.65 2.82 33.26
N GLU A 6 19.28 3.98 33.49
CA GLU A 6 20.67 4.23 33.10
C GLU A 6 21.69 3.38 33.88
N GLN A 7 21.35 2.92 35.08
CA GLN A 7 22.26 2.15 35.94
C GLN A 7 22.16 0.63 35.71
N GLY A 8 21.37 0.15 34.75
CA GLY A 8 21.21 -1.28 34.46
C GLY A 8 20.63 -2.12 35.62
N ARG A 9 20.06 -1.47 36.66
CA ARG A 9 19.56 -2.15 37.86
C ARG A 9 18.03 -2.22 37.85
N GLY A 10 17.52 -3.37 37.42
CA GLY A 10 16.41 -4.03 38.12
C GLY A 10 14.96 -3.72 37.75
N ALA A 11 14.66 -3.10 36.62
CA ALA A 11 13.28 -3.10 36.11
C ALA A 11 13.27 -3.17 34.58
N ARG A 12 12.68 -4.24 34.02
CA ARG A 12 12.30 -4.24 32.60
C ARG A 12 11.18 -3.20 32.44
N PRO A 13 11.41 -2.06 31.75
CA PRO A 13 10.36 -1.06 31.55
C PRO A 13 9.20 -1.72 30.82
N SER A 14 7.95 -1.38 31.17
CA SER A 14 6.79 -1.91 30.44
C SER A 14 6.81 -1.47 28.97
N GLU A 15 6.13 -2.19 28.08
CA GLU A 15 6.02 -1.81 26.66
C GLU A 15 5.53 -0.36 26.49
N LEU A 16 4.55 0.07 27.30
CA LEU A 16 4.05 1.46 27.33
C LEU A 16 5.12 2.48 27.72
N THR A 17 5.98 2.12 28.66
CA THR A 17 7.09 2.98 29.10
C THR A 17 8.16 3.10 28.01
N VAL A 18 8.49 1.99 27.35
CA VAL A 18 9.43 1.97 26.23
C VAL A 18 8.90 2.83 25.08
N ASP A 19 7.59 2.73 24.80
CA ASP A 19 6.95 3.51 23.76
C ASP A 19 6.96 5.02 24.03
N ALA A 20 6.64 5.41 25.27
CA ALA A 20 6.70 6.80 25.70
C ALA A 20 8.11 7.38 25.60
N ILE A 21 9.15 6.58 25.89
CA ILE A 21 10.56 6.98 25.73
C ILE A 21 10.89 7.17 24.25
N ALA A 22 10.50 6.23 23.39
CA ALA A 22 10.74 6.33 21.95
C ALA A 22 10.09 7.59 21.34
N LEU A 23 8.86 7.92 21.77
CA LEU A 23 8.16 9.14 21.37
C LEU A 23 8.86 10.41 21.89
N ALA A 24 9.22 10.45 23.16
CA ALA A 24 9.87 11.61 23.78
C ALA A 24 11.23 11.93 23.14
N LEU A 25 11.98 10.90 22.77
CA LEU A 25 13.28 11.01 22.11
C LEU A 25 13.18 11.17 20.59
N ARG A 26 11.96 11.15 20.02
CA ARG A 26 11.71 11.21 18.58
C ARG A 26 12.52 10.17 17.79
N LEU A 27 12.64 8.96 18.33
CA LEU A 27 13.39 7.88 17.71
C LEU A 27 12.78 7.49 16.37
N THR A 28 13.64 7.13 15.41
CA THR A 28 13.25 6.49 14.17
C THR A 28 12.62 5.11 14.42
N HIS A 29 11.98 4.51 13.41
CA HIS A 29 11.35 3.19 13.57
C HIS A 29 12.37 2.12 13.99
N ASP A 30 13.55 2.12 13.37
CA ASP A 30 14.62 1.16 13.70
C ASP A 30 15.17 1.37 15.12
N GLU A 31 15.30 2.62 15.56
CA GLU A 31 15.74 2.96 16.92
C GLU A 31 14.68 2.57 17.97
N ARG A 32 13.38 2.78 17.68
CA ARG A 32 12.28 2.30 18.52
C ARG A 32 12.31 0.78 18.60
N ASP A 33 12.40 0.08 17.48
CA ASP A 33 12.44 -1.39 17.44
C ASP A 33 13.68 -1.94 18.15
N HIS A 34 14.81 -1.25 18.03
CA HIS A 34 16.02 -1.55 18.79
C HIS A 34 15.82 -1.32 20.29
N LEU A 35 15.19 -0.21 20.70
CA LEU A 35 14.88 0.08 22.10
C LEU A 35 13.95 -0.98 22.72
N PHE A 36 12.93 -1.44 21.98
CA PHE A 36 12.06 -2.54 22.40
C PHE A 36 12.86 -3.83 22.60
N ARG A 37 13.75 -4.18 21.66
CA ARG A 37 14.64 -5.35 21.79
C ARG A 37 15.59 -5.22 22.98
N LEU A 38 16.20 -4.05 23.19
CA LEU A 38 17.06 -3.79 24.36
C LEU A 38 16.30 -3.90 25.68
N ALA A 39 15.02 -3.50 25.70
CA ALA A 39 14.14 -3.66 26.86
C ALA A 39 13.62 -5.09 27.08
N GLY A 40 13.93 -6.02 26.16
CA GLY A 40 13.51 -7.43 26.23
C GLY A 40 12.08 -7.68 25.73
N HIS A 41 11.54 -6.75 24.93
CA HIS A 41 10.20 -6.86 24.33
C HIS A 41 10.29 -7.10 22.82
N LYS A 42 9.22 -7.67 22.27
CA LYS A 42 9.02 -7.63 20.82
C LYS A 42 8.52 -6.23 20.46
N ALA A 43 9.16 -5.57 19.49
CA ALA A 43 8.68 -4.28 19.02
C ALA A 43 7.23 -4.43 18.52
N PRO A 44 6.30 -3.59 19.00
CA PRO A 44 4.95 -3.57 18.46
C PRO A 44 5.03 -3.18 16.98
N PRO A 45 4.17 -3.74 16.11
CA PRO A 45 4.13 -3.34 14.72
C PRO A 45 3.95 -1.81 14.64
N SER A 46 4.70 -1.16 13.75
CA SER A 46 4.65 0.30 13.60
C SER A 46 3.20 0.76 13.45
N THR A 47 2.70 1.46 14.47
CA THR A 47 1.36 2.07 14.45
C THR A 47 1.36 3.42 13.75
N GLY A 48 2.53 3.94 13.39
CA GLY A 48 2.70 5.26 12.77
C GLY A 48 2.99 5.13 11.29
N ARG A 49 1.97 5.34 10.45
CA ARG A 49 2.18 5.78 9.07
C ARG A 49 2.89 7.14 9.14
N SER A 50 4.18 7.17 8.91
CA SER A 50 4.81 8.40 8.45
C SER A 50 4.38 8.57 7.00
N ASP A 51 3.28 9.27 6.77
CA ASP A 51 2.86 9.71 5.42
C ASP A 51 3.95 10.57 4.73
N VAL A 52 5.04 10.88 5.43
CA VAL A 52 6.24 11.53 4.90
C VAL A 52 7.16 10.49 4.28
N LEU A 53 7.04 10.34 2.96
CA LEU A 53 8.02 9.63 2.14
C LEU A 53 9.39 10.31 2.21
N SER A 54 10.47 9.53 2.26
CA SER A 54 11.82 10.10 2.21
C SER A 54 12.05 10.84 0.89
N ALA A 55 12.78 11.96 0.92
CA ALA A 55 13.08 12.73 -0.29
C ALA A 55 13.85 11.90 -1.34
N GLY A 56 14.65 10.91 -0.89
CA GLY A 56 15.31 9.96 -1.79
C GLY A 56 14.32 9.07 -2.54
N MET A 57 13.32 8.54 -1.85
CA MET A 57 12.25 7.72 -2.46
C MET A 57 11.42 8.53 -3.46
N VAL A 58 11.11 9.78 -3.11
CA VAL A 58 10.43 10.73 -4.01
C VAL A 58 11.26 10.93 -5.29
N ARG A 59 12.56 11.23 -5.16
CA ARG A 59 13.43 11.38 -6.33
C ARG A 59 13.52 10.10 -7.15
N LEU A 60 13.69 8.94 -6.52
CA LEU A 60 13.76 7.65 -7.22
C LEU A 60 12.49 7.42 -8.05
N LEU A 61 11.32 7.58 -7.43
CA LEU A 61 10.04 7.39 -8.12
C LEU A 61 9.89 8.31 -9.34
N ASP A 62 10.36 9.56 -9.24
CA ASP A 62 10.29 10.53 -10.35
C ASP A 62 11.26 10.26 -11.50
N HIS A 63 12.32 9.49 -11.26
CA HIS A 63 13.32 9.14 -12.27
C HIS A 63 13.13 7.74 -12.86
N LEU A 64 12.17 6.95 -12.37
CA LEU A 64 11.83 5.67 -12.97
C LEU A 64 11.23 5.86 -14.36
N ASP A 65 11.83 5.19 -15.35
CA ASP A 65 11.34 5.11 -16.72
C ASP A 65 10.16 4.15 -16.90
N ALA A 66 9.71 3.50 -15.83
CA ALA A 66 8.54 2.63 -15.79
C ALA A 66 7.38 3.29 -15.01
N PRO A 67 6.11 2.99 -15.34
CA PRO A 67 4.97 3.38 -14.53
C PRO A 67 5.08 2.82 -13.11
N ALA A 68 5.12 3.71 -12.12
CA ALA A 68 5.33 3.32 -10.74
C ALA A 68 4.56 4.18 -9.74
N GLN A 69 4.18 3.58 -8.62
CA GLN A 69 3.51 4.26 -7.52
C GLN A 69 3.87 3.63 -6.17
N ILE A 70 3.78 4.44 -5.12
CA ILE A 70 3.95 3.98 -3.74
C ILE A 70 2.57 3.90 -3.11
N ILE A 71 2.26 2.74 -2.53
CA ILE A 71 1.01 2.50 -1.84
C ILE A 71 1.27 2.04 -0.40
N SER A 72 0.31 2.31 0.49
CA SER A 72 0.26 1.67 1.80
C SER A 72 -0.22 0.21 1.68
N ASP A 73 -0.08 -0.54 2.76
CA ASP A 73 -0.66 -1.87 2.95
C ASP A 73 -2.17 -1.90 2.64
N LEU A 74 -2.96 -0.91 3.09
CA LEU A 74 -4.39 -0.76 2.79
C LEU A 74 -4.70 -0.35 1.34
N GLY A 75 -3.69 -0.32 0.47
CA GLY A 75 -3.85 0.05 -0.93
C GLY A 75 -4.17 1.53 -1.13
N VAL A 76 -3.73 2.39 -0.21
CA VAL A 76 -3.82 3.85 -0.35
C VAL A 76 -2.65 4.33 -1.17
N THR A 77 -2.90 5.01 -2.29
CA THR A 77 -1.83 5.63 -3.08
C THR A 77 -1.26 6.85 -2.38
N LEU A 78 0.02 6.78 -2.01
CA LEU A 78 0.76 7.88 -1.37
C LEU A 78 1.41 8.77 -2.42
N ARG A 79 1.96 8.17 -3.48
CA ARG A 79 2.58 8.92 -4.58
C ARG A 79 2.56 8.14 -5.89
N GLN A 80 2.51 8.85 -7.01
CA GLN A 80 2.57 8.28 -8.35
C GLN A 80 3.53 9.10 -9.21
N ASN A 81 4.32 8.42 -10.04
CA ASN A 81 5.00 9.13 -11.13
C ASN A 81 4.00 9.47 -12.25
N ALA A 82 4.43 10.31 -13.20
CA ALA A 82 3.57 10.76 -14.30
C ALA A 82 3.03 9.58 -15.14
N LEU A 83 3.83 8.52 -15.27
CA LEU A 83 3.50 7.35 -16.06
C LEU A 83 2.41 6.49 -15.40
N ALA A 84 2.48 6.25 -14.08
CA ALA A 84 1.42 5.55 -13.35
C ALA A 84 0.10 6.32 -13.32
N ARG A 85 0.17 7.66 -13.31
CA ARG A 85 -1.02 8.53 -13.45
C ARG A 85 -1.67 8.38 -14.83
N ALA A 86 -0.89 8.11 -15.87
CA ALA A 86 -1.44 7.88 -17.20
C ALA A 86 -2.21 6.56 -17.30
N ILE A 87 -1.82 5.56 -16.51
CA ILE A 87 -2.52 4.27 -16.45
C ILE A 87 -3.81 4.39 -15.63
N SER A 88 -3.69 4.86 -14.40
CA SER A 88 -4.79 4.78 -13.43
C SER A 88 -5.60 6.07 -13.28
N GLY A 89 -5.03 7.21 -13.67
CA GLY A 89 -5.48 8.54 -13.24
C GLY A 89 -4.80 8.98 -11.94
N VAL A 90 -5.12 10.19 -11.46
CA VAL A 90 -4.59 10.73 -10.20
C VAL A 90 -5.33 10.10 -9.02
N GLN A 91 -4.66 9.23 -8.26
CA GLN A 91 -5.27 8.56 -7.10
C GLN A 91 -5.04 9.32 -5.78
N THR A 92 -4.03 10.18 -5.73
CA THR A 92 -3.66 10.94 -4.52
C THR A 92 -4.67 12.03 -4.15
N CYS A 93 -5.60 12.38 -5.05
CA CYS A 93 -6.66 13.37 -4.77
C CYS A 93 -7.87 12.79 -4.01
N ARG A 94 -7.89 11.47 -3.77
CA ARG A 94 -8.99 10.81 -3.05
C ARG A 94 -8.93 11.11 -1.55
N THR A 95 -10.08 11.09 -0.89
CA THR A 95 -10.24 11.37 0.54
C THR A 95 -11.05 10.28 1.24
N GLY A 96 -10.96 10.21 2.58
CA GLY A 96 -11.65 9.19 3.38
C GLY A 96 -11.31 7.76 2.95
N LEU A 97 -12.27 6.85 3.07
CA LEU A 97 -12.10 5.44 2.68
C LEU A 97 -11.87 5.27 1.17
N ALA A 98 -12.33 6.21 0.34
CA ALA A 98 -12.09 6.19 -1.10
C ALA A 98 -10.61 6.35 -1.49
N ARG A 99 -9.72 6.65 -0.53
CA ARG A 99 -8.27 6.54 -0.73
C ARG A 99 -7.81 5.11 -0.98
N SER A 100 -8.46 4.12 -0.38
CA SER A 100 -8.11 2.71 -0.53
C SER A 100 -8.63 2.18 -1.87
N MET A 101 -7.75 1.56 -2.66
CA MET A 101 -8.19 0.85 -3.87
C MET A 101 -9.13 -0.33 -3.55
N MET A 102 -8.99 -0.96 -2.39
CA MET A 102 -9.88 -2.06 -1.96
C MET A 102 -11.27 -1.53 -1.67
N TYR A 103 -11.39 -0.39 -0.98
CA TYR A 103 -12.69 0.27 -0.80
C TYR A 103 -13.36 0.55 -2.14
N ARG A 104 -12.60 1.15 -3.07
CA ARG A 104 -13.12 1.49 -4.39
C ARG A 104 -13.47 0.27 -5.21
N TRP A 105 -12.74 -0.83 -5.09
CA TRP A 105 -13.08 -2.06 -5.79
C TRP A 105 -14.50 -2.57 -5.46
N PHE A 106 -14.90 -2.50 -4.19
CA PHE A 106 -16.18 -3.02 -3.73
C PHE A 106 -17.33 -1.99 -3.71
N ILE A 107 -17.02 -0.70 -3.58
CA ILE A 107 -18.02 0.39 -3.44
C ILE A 107 -17.98 1.39 -4.60
N GLY A 108 -16.82 1.55 -5.26
CA GLY A 108 -16.56 2.54 -6.30
C GLY A 108 -16.47 1.92 -7.71
N SER A 109 -17.57 2.00 -8.45
CA SER A 109 -17.71 1.27 -9.72
C SER A 109 -16.75 1.70 -10.86
N GLU A 110 -16.11 2.88 -10.80
CA GLU A 110 -15.24 3.36 -11.88
C GLU A 110 -13.99 2.50 -12.12
N GLU A 111 -13.26 2.14 -11.05
CA GLU A 111 -12.02 1.36 -11.24
C GLU A 111 -12.32 -0.08 -11.61
N ARG A 112 -13.35 -0.66 -11.00
CA ARG A 112 -13.78 -2.02 -11.31
C ARG A 112 -14.29 -2.16 -12.74
N ARG A 113 -14.96 -1.15 -13.28
CA ARG A 113 -15.38 -1.10 -14.70
C ARG A 113 -14.20 -1.11 -15.68
N ARG A 114 -13.02 -0.65 -15.25
CA ARG A 114 -11.82 -0.71 -16.08
C ARG A 114 -11.14 -2.07 -16.04
N VAL A 115 -11.63 -3.05 -15.28
CA VAL A 115 -11.07 -4.41 -15.25
C VAL A 115 -12.00 -5.34 -16.03
N PRO A 116 -11.48 -6.24 -16.88
CA PRO A 116 -12.30 -7.26 -17.55
C PRO A 116 -13.13 -8.05 -16.54
N THR A 117 -14.40 -8.31 -16.86
CA THR A 117 -15.35 -8.93 -15.92
C THR A 117 -14.90 -10.31 -15.45
N GLU A 118 -14.19 -11.05 -16.30
CA GLU A 118 -13.65 -12.36 -15.98
C GLU A 118 -12.56 -12.32 -14.89
N ASP A 119 -11.88 -11.18 -14.70
CA ASP A 119 -10.86 -10.99 -13.66
C ASP A 119 -11.46 -10.54 -12.33
N HIS A 120 -12.75 -10.16 -12.29
CA HIS A 120 -13.33 -9.55 -11.10
C HIS A 120 -13.28 -10.49 -9.89
N THR A 121 -13.65 -11.75 -10.07
CA THR A 121 -13.62 -12.76 -9.00
C THR A 121 -12.21 -12.92 -8.43
N HIS A 122 -11.20 -12.94 -9.30
CA HIS A 122 -9.80 -13.08 -8.89
C HIS A 122 -9.33 -11.86 -8.10
N HIS A 123 -9.63 -10.65 -8.58
CA HIS A 123 -9.31 -9.39 -7.89
C HIS A 123 -10.00 -9.31 -6.52
N SER A 124 -11.30 -9.61 -6.46
CA SER A 124 -12.09 -9.57 -5.22
C SER A 124 -11.51 -10.49 -4.16
N ARG A 125 -11.23 -11.76 -4.51
CA ARG A 125 -10.61 -12.73 -3.59
C ARG A 125 -9.26 -12.25 -3.06
N ARG A 126 -8.39 -11.75 -3.94
CA ARG A 126 -7.06 -11.24 -3.53
C ARG A 126 -7.16 -10.03 -2.59
N TYR A 127 -8.04 -9.07 -2.91
CA TYR A 127 -8.22 -7.90 -2.06
C TYR A 127 -8.75 -8.25 -0.67
N VAL A 128 -9.71 -9.17 -0.60
CA VAL A 128 -10.25 -9.66 0.68
C VAL A 128 -9.17 -10.40 1.48
N ALA A 129 -8.44 -11.31 0.85
CA ALA A 129 -7.41 -12.09 1.51
C ALA A 129 -6.26 -11.22 2.06
N HIS A 130 -5.91 -10.16 1.33
CA HIS A 130 -4.89 -9.20 1.77
C HIS A 130 -5.38 -8.27 2.87
N LEU A 131 -6.60 -7.74 2.75
CA LEU A 131 -7.18 -6.94 3.81
C LEU A 131 -7.31 -7.75 5.11
N ARG A 132 -7.61 -9.06 5.03
CA ARG A 132 -7.60 -9.96 6.18
C ARG A 132 -6.22 -10.13 6.79
N ALA A 133 -5.19 -10.31 5.96
CA ALA A 133 -3.81 -10.39 6.43
C ALA A 133 -3.40 -9.13 7.21
N ILE A 134 -3.76 -7.95 6.73
CA ILE A 134 -3.50 -6.68 7.43
C ILE A 134 -4.31 -6.61 8.72
N HIS A 135 -5.61 -6.86 8.64
CA HIS A 135 -6.51 -6.82 9.78
C HIS A 135 -6.04 -7.72 10.93
N SER A 136 -5.51 -8.91 10.62
CA SER A 136 -4.98 -9.85 11.64
C SER A 136 -3.69 -9.38 12.33
N ARG A 137 -2.96 -8.43 11.74
CA ARG A 137 -1.66 -7.94 12.25
C ARG A 137 -1.81 -6.68 13.12
N SER A 138 -2.94 -5.98 13.04
CA SER A 138 -3.16 -4.75 13.80
C SER A 138 -3.52 -5.06 15.27
N ALA A 139 -2.71 -4.53 16.20
CA ALA A 139 -2.90 -4.73 17.64
C ALA A 139 -3.99 -3.80 18.27
N ALA A 140 -4.51 -2.82 17.53
CA ALA A 140 -5.50 -1.86 17.99
C ALA A 140 -6.54 -1.57 16.88
N PRO A 141 -7.76 -1.06 17.23
CA PRO A 141 -8.73 -0.63 16.23
C PRO A 141 -8.12 0.48 15.36
N GLY A 142 -7.83 0.15 14.11
CA GLY A 142 -7.20 1.06 13.15
C GLY A 142 -7.98 1.14 11.85
N GLU A 143 -7.44 1.90 10.88
CA GLU A 143 -8.05 2.11 9.55
C GLU A 143 -8.44 0.79 8.86
N ALA A 144 -7.69 -0.29 9.07
CA ALA A 144 -8.00 -1.62 8.54
C ALA A 144 -9.35 -2.15 9.04
N ARG A 145 -9.64 -1.99 10.33
CA ARG A 145 -10.92 -2.42 10.93
C ARG A 145 -12.07 -1.57 10.41
N THR A 146 -11.91 -0.25 10.36
CA THR A 146 -12.91 0.65 9.79
C THR A 146 -13.23 0.29 8.33
N LEU A 147 -12.20 -0.02 7.55
CA LEU A 147 -12.37 -0.45 6.16
C LEU A 147 -13.11 -1.79 6.05
N VAL A 148 -12.77 -2.77 6.88
CA VAL A 148 -13.45 -4.07 6.93
C VAL A 148 -14.92 -3.92 7.34
N ASP A 149 -15.20 -3.20 8.43
CA ASP A 149 -16.55 -3.01 8.95
C ASP A 149 -17.45 -2.35 7.89
N GLU A 150 -16.95 -1.31 7.23
CA GLU A 150 -17.66 -0.62 6.15
C GLU A 150 -17.92 -1.52 4.94
N LEU A 151 -16.90 -2.26 4.49
CA LEU A 151 -17.02 -3.15 3.34
C LEU A 151 -17.94 -4.34 3.62
N TYR A 152 -17.86 -4.92 4.82
CA TYR A 152 -18.72 -6.01 5.26
C TYR A 152 -20.18 -5.59 5.31
N GLY A 153 -20.47 -4.38 5.81
CA GLY A 153 -21.83 -3.85 5.88
C GLY A 153 -22.43 -3.45 4.53
N ARG A 154 -21.60 -3.11 3.53
CA ARG A 154 -22.07 -2.50 2.28
C ARG A 154 -21.89 -3.34 1.01
N SER A 155 -21.05 -4.37 1.04
CA SER A 155 -20.81 -5.22 -0.12
C SER A 155 -21.07 -6.68 0.22
N ARG A 156 -22.17 -7.23 -0.33
CA ARG A 156 -22.51 -8.65 -0.18
C ARG A 156 -21.40 -9.57 -0.69
N GLU A 157 -20.76 -9.20 -1.80
CA GLU A 157 -19.63 -9.95 -2.35
C GLU A 157 -18.45 -9.94 -1.38
N PHE A 158 -18.11 -8.78 -0.81
CA PHE A 158 -17.05 -8.69 0.18
C PHE A 158 -17.36 -9.56 1.39
N ALA A 159 -18.57 -9.49 1.96
CA ALA A 159 -18.96 -10.29 3.12
C ALA A 159 -18.83 -11.80 2.84
N GLN A 160 -19.33 -12.26 1.69
CA GLN A 160 -19.23 -13.67 1.27
C GLN A 160 -17.80 -14.17 1.13
N LEU A 161 -16.91 -13.34 0.58
CA LEU A 161 -15.49 -13.67 0.45
C LEU A 161 -14.78 -13.56 1.79
N TRP A 162 -15.14 -12.59 2.62
CA TRP A 162 -14.58 -12.41 3.95
C TRP A 162 -14.84 -13.67 4.77
N ASP A 163 -16.06 -14.20 4.77
CA ASP A 163 -16.44 -15.40 5.52
C ASP A 163 -15.72 -16.69 5.05
N GLN A 164 -15.00 -16.66 3.91
CA GLN A 164 -14.15 -17.77 3.46
C GLN A 164 -12.79 -17.82 4.16
N HIS A 165 -12.43 -16.78 4.92
CA HIS A 165 -11.22 -16.73 5.76
C HIS A 165 -9.89 -16.93 5.03
N GLU A 166 -9.86 -16.70 3.70
CA GLU A 166 -8.61 -16.73 2.92
C GLU A 166 -7.65 -15.63 3.39
N VAL A 167 -6.36 -15.95 3.51
CA VAL A 167 -5.31 -15.00 3.93
C VAL A 167 -4.16 -15.06 2.94
N ALA A 168 -3.83 -13.93 2.34
CA ALA A 168 -2.72 -13.81 1.39
C ALA A 168 -2.26 -12.35 1.33
N LEU A 169 -0.96 -12.08 1.32
CA LEU A 169 -0.47 -10.71 1.10
C LEU A 169 -0.53 -10.34 -0.39
N ILE A 170 -0.56 -9.05 -0.71
CA ILE A 170 -0.33 -8.54 -2.06
C ILE A 170 1.04 -9.05 -2.50
N MET A 171 1.00 -9.96 -3.46
CA MET A 171 2.16 -10.46 -4.18
C MET A 171 2.10 -9.98 -5.62
N ASN A 172 3.23 -10.10 -6.30
CA ASN A 172 3.33 -9.92 -7.75
C ASN A 172 2.21 -10.66 -8.46
N TRP A 173 1.59 -9.98 -9.41
CA TRP A 173 0.55 -10.55 -10.24
C TRP A 173 0.34 -9.73 -11.50
N GLN A 174 -0.12 -10.42 -12.53
CA GLN A 174 -0.55 -9.81 -13.78
C GLN A 174 -1.92 -9.17 -13.58
N ARG A 175 -2.06 -7.94 -14.04
CA ARG A 175 -3.32 -7.18 -14.03
C ARG A 175 -3.72 -6.89 -15.46
N ARG A 176 -5.02 -6.98 -15.74
CA ARG A 176 -5.58 -6.47 -17.00
C ARG A 176 -6.47 -5.28 -16.73
N MET A 177 -6.41 -4.30 -17.61
CA MET A 177 -7.34 -3.17 -17.58
C MET A 177 -7.68 -2.65 -18.96
N CYS A 178 -8.88 -2.10 -19.09
CA CYS A 178 -9.37 -1.38 -20.25
C CYS A 178 -9.07 0.11 -20.07
N HIS A 179 -8.08 0.60 -20.81
CA HIS A 179 -7.71 2.01 -20.84
C HIS A 179 -8.39 2.72 -22.03
N PRO A 180 -9.00 3.92 -21.84
CA PRO A 180 -9.74 4.61 -22.92
C PRO A 180 -8.94 4.88 -24.20
N ALA A 181 -7.62 5.11 -24.07
CA ALA A 181 -6.77 5.47 -25.20
C ALA A 181 -6.12 4.28 -25.94
N VAL A 182 -5.96 3.13 -25.28
CA VAL A 182 -5.20 1.99 -25.84
C VAL A 182 -5.95 0.65 -25.78
N GLY A 183 -7.20 0.66 -25.32
CA GLY A 183 -7.99 -0.55 -25.13
C GLY A 183 -7.49 -1.38 -23.95
N GLN A 184 -7.65 -2.70 -24.04
CA GLN A 184 -7.17 -3.61 -23.02
C GLN A 184 -5.64 -3.66 -23.02
N ILE A 185 -5.06 -3.58 -21.83
CA ILE A 185 -3.63 -3.71 -21.58
C ILE A 185 -3.41 -4.65 -20.41
N ALA A 186 -2.47 -5.58 -20.55
CA ALA A 186 -1.99 -6.41 -19.46
C ALA A 186 -0.62 -5.95 -18.97
N PHE A 187 -0.39 -6.00 -17.66
CA PHE A 187 0.91 -5.68 -17.08
C PHE A 187 1.12 -6.41 -15.76
N ASP A 188 2.35 -6.79 -15.50
CA ASP A 188 2.79 -7.31 -14.23
C ASP A 188 2.95 -6.18 -13.22
N SER A 189 2.56 -6.44 -11.98
CA SER A 189 2.79 -5.53 -10.86
C SER A 189 3.89 -6.10 -9.97
N GLU A 190 5.09 -5.56 -10.11
CA GLU A 190 6.23 -5.90 -9.27
C GLU A 190 6.15 -5.14 -7.94
N VAL A 191 6.20 -5.88 -6.83
CA VAL A 191 6.06 -5.36 -5.47
C VAL A 191 7.44 -5.31 -4.82
N LEU A 192 7.96 -4.09 -4.61
CA LEU A 192 9.21 -3.87 -3.88
C LEU A 192 8.87 -3.35 -2.47
N ALA A 193 9.12 -4.19 -1.46
CA ALA A 193 8.90 -3.81 -0.07
C ALA A 193 9.86 -2.71 0.38
N LEU A 194 9.34 -1.68 1.04
CA LEU A 194 10.15 -0.62 1.62
C LEU A 194 10.58 -0.99 3.06
N GLN A 195 11.65 -0.38 3.54
CA GLN A 195 12.22 -0.66 4.87
C GLN A 195 11.24 -0.39 6.02
N ASN A 196 10.29 0.53 5.83
CA ASN A 196 9.24 0.83 6.81
C ASN A 196 8.14 -0.24 6.90
N ARG A 197 8.16 -1.27 6.03
CA ARG A 197 7.29 -2.46 6.01
C ARG A 197 5.78 -2.23 5.86
N THR A 198 5.33 -0.98 5.88
CA THR A 198 3.92 -0.60 5.72
C THR A 198 3.62 -0.05 4.33
N GLU A 199 4.66 0.23 3.55
CA GLU A 199 4.57 0.79 2.20
C GLU A 199 5.32 -0.09 1.22
N VAL A 200 4.83 -0.10 -0.02
CA VAL A 200 5.46 -0.81 -1.12
C VAL A 200 5.54 0.08 -2.34
N LEU A 201 6.64 -0.04 -3.08
CA LEU A 201 6.75 0.47 -4.44
C LEU A 201 6.16 -0.57 -5.39
N LEU A 202 5.15 -0.18 -6.14
CA LEU A 202 4.62 -0.93 -7.26
C LEU A 202 5.24 -0.42 -8.55
N VAL A 203 5.84 -1.30 -9.32
CA VAL A 203 6.34 -1.02 -10.67
C VAL A 203 5.52 -1.86 -11.64
N PHE A 204 5.01 -1.23 -12.70
CA PHE A 204 4.24 -1.91 -13.74
C PHE A 204 5.12 -2.20 -14.95
N THR A 205 5.18 -3.48 -15.32
CA THR A 205 6.01 -3.99 -16.42
C THR A 205 5.17 -4.83 -17.37
N ALA A 206 5.66 -5.01 -18.59
CA ALA A 206 5.14 -5.99 -19.53
C ALA A 206 6.32 -6.76 -20.14
N ALA A 207 6.06 -7.94 -20.67
CA ALA A 207 7.08 -8.72 -21.37
C ALA A 207 7.67 -7.88 -22.52
N PRO A 208 9.01 -7.84 -22.70
CA PRO A 208 9.63 -7.18 -23.83
C PRO A 208 9.05 -7.67 -25.16
N ASP A 209 9.04 -6.79 -26.17
CA ASP A 209 8.58 -7.09 -27.53
C ASP A 209 7.12 -7.62 -27.62
N SER A 210 6.28 -7.27 -26.64
CA SER A 210 4.85 -7.58 -26.63
C SER A 210 4.00 -6.35 -26.97
N ASP A 211 2.80 -6.58 -27.51
CA ASP A 211 1.82 -5.51 -27.74
C ASP A 211 1.51 -4.72 -26.45
N ASP A 212 1.53 -5.37 -25.29
CA ASP A 212 1.28 -4.73 -24.01
C ASP A 212 2.43 -3.79 -23.61
N ALA A 213 3.68 -4.15 -23.92
CA ALA A 213 4.82 -3.26 -23.77
C ALA A 213 4.70 -2.03 -24.68
N GLU A 214 4.24 -2.21 -25.93
CA GLU A 214 3.99 -1.08 -26.85
C GLU A 214 2.86 -0.18 -26.32
N ARG A 215 1.75 -0.74 -25.82
CA ARG A 215 0.66 0.03 -25.20
C ARG A 215 1.12 0.79 -23.96
N LEU A 216 1.93 0.18 -23.10
CA LEU A 216 2.51 0.84 -21.92
C LEU A 216 3.46 1.98 -22.32
N ALA A 217 4.30 1.75 -23.34
CA ALA A 217 5.21 2.75 -23.88
C ALA A 217 4.45 3.92 -24.51
N PHE A 218 3.38 3.64 -25.26
CA PHE A 218 2.50 4.67 -25.84
C PHE A 218 1.87 5.54 -24.76
N LEU A 219 1.28 4.94 -23.73
CA LEU A 219 0.72 5.70 -22.59
C LEU A 219 1.78 6.56 -21.92
N SER A 220 3.00 6.02 -21.79
CA SER A 220 4.10 6.75 -21.16
C SER A 220 4.57 7.94 -21.99
N ALA A 221 4.69 7.77 -23.31
CA ALA A 221 5.00 8.86 -24.23
C ALA A 221 3.90 9.93 -24.25
N PHE A 222 2.64 9.50 -24.28
CA PHE A 222 1.49 10.40 -24.22
C PHE A 222 1.46 11.23 -22.93
N ALA A 223 1.76 10.60 -21.78
CA ALA A 223 1.86 11.26 -20.49
C ALA A 223 2.96 12.33 -20.45
N ARG A 224 4.13 12.03 -21.03
CA ARG A 224 5.27 12.96 -21.12
C ARG A 224 4.95 14.17 -21.98
N LYS A 225 4.22 13.97 -23.09
CA LYS A 225 3.84 15.06 -24.02
C LYS A 225 2.75 15.98 -23.46
N ASN A 226 1.83 15.43 -22.66
CA ASN A 226 0.67 16.15 -22.13
C ASN A 226 0.76 16.50 -20.64
N GLY A 227 1.85 16.12 -19.97
CA GLY A 227 2.13 16.50 -18.59
C GLY A 227 2.49 17.98 -18.47
N PRO A 228 2.32 18.60 -17.29
CA PRO A 228 2.82 19.96 -17.08
C PRO A 228 4.32 20.00 -17.41
N ARG A 229 4.71 20.92 -18.29
CA ARG A 229 6.13 21.22 -18.53
C ARG A 229 6.73 21.62 -17.18
N ARG A 230 7.83 20.95 -16.79
CA ARG A 230 8.60 21.31 -15.60
C ARG A 230 9.06 22.76 -15.67
#